data_AF-A0A151KS34-F1
#
_entry.id   AF-A0A151KS34-F1
#
_cell.length_a   1.000
_cell.length_b   1.000
_cell.length_c   1.000
_cell.angle_alpha   90.00
_cell.angle_beta   90.00
_cell.angle_gamma   90.00
#
_symmetry.space_group_name_H-M   'P 1'
#
loop_
_entity.id
_entity.type
_entity.pdbx_description
1 polymer ?
#
loop_
_entity_poly.entity_id
_entity_poly.type
_entity_poly.pdbx_seq_one_letter_code
_entity_poly.pdbx_strand_id
1 'polypeptide(L)'
;MTIERLHDVVQGYQVQENEDGKRSSVAQNPPLRCAEITITSTSRKEKIAIWLREHIEATLIDGRELVASQLNFRKDDVKAGYITFRPQQAVWAYVCFSEDAMPIASIECELD
;
A
#
# COMPACT_ATOMS: atom_id res chain seq x y z
N MET A 1 4.08 -11.66 6.88
CA MET A 1 4.39 -10.44 6.09
C MET A 1 5.09 -9.48 7.03
N THR A 2 6.04 -8.70 6.51
CA THR A 2 6.81 -7.74 7.31
C THR A 2 6.81 -6.38 6.62
N ILE A 3 6.62 -5.31 7.39
CA ILE A 3 6.79 -3.94 6.93
C ILE A 3 8.26 -3.58 7.13
N GLU A 4 8.97 -3.31 6.04
CA GLU A 4 10.37 -2.88 6.09
C GLU A 4 10.45 -1.37 6.31
N ARG A 5 9.56 -0.62 5.64
CA ARG A 5 9.53 0.84 5.70
C ARG A 5 8.17 1.40 5.31
N LEU A 6 7.71 2.44 6.02
CA LEU A 6 6.55 3.24 5.65
C LEU A 6 6.97 4.50 4.90
N HIS A 7 6.11 4.92 3.96
CA HIS A 7 6.30 6.10 3.11
C HIS A 7 5.00 6.90 3.00
N ASP A 8 5.07 8.17 3.39
CA ASP A 8 3.99 9.13 3.18
C ASP A 8 4.28 9.95 1.92
N VAL A 9 3.56 9.66 0.84
CA VAL A 9 3.80 10.34 -0.45
C VAL A 9 2.89 11.56 -0.57
N VAL A 10 3.49 12.74 -0.53
CA VAL A 10 2.80 14.04 -0.62
C VAL A 10 2.06 14.19 -1.96
N GLN A 11 0.75 14.46 -1.90
CA GLN A 11 -0.13 14.64 -3.07
C GLN A 11 -0.44 16.13 -3.38
N GLY A 12 0.38 17.04 -2.88
CA GLY A 12 0.20 18.49 -3.08
C GLY A 12 -0.77 19.13 -2.09
N TYR A 13 -1.49 20.17 -2.53
CA TYR A 13 -2.32 21.02 -1.70
C TYR A 13 -3.69 21.28 -2.34
N GLN A 14 -4.70 21.48 -1.52
CA GLN A 14 -6.05 21.88 -1.91
C GLN A 14 -6.38 23.28 -1.37
N VAL A 15 -7.16 24.03 -2.14
CA VAL A 15 -7.71 25.32 -1.72
C VAL A 15 -9.08 25.07 -1.12
N GLN A 16 -9.25 25.42 0.15
CA GLN A 16 -10.52 25.38 0.85
C GLN A 16 -11.14 26.78 0.84
N GLU A 17 -12.31 26.90 0.22
CA GLU A 17 -13.13 28.10 0.33
C GLU A 17 -13.92 28.05 1.64
N ASN A 18 -13.74 29.07 2.50
CA ASN A 18 -14.56 29.21 3.69
C ASN A 18 -15.89 29.87 3.35
N GLU A 19 -16.96 29.48 4.05
CA GLU A 19 -18.36 29.90 3.80
C GLU A 19 -18.58 31.43 3.77
N ASP A 20 -17.65 32.22 4.33
CA ASP A 20 -17.68 33.69 4.32
C ASP A 20 -17.20 34.34 3.01
N GLY A 21 -16.81 33.56 1.99
CA GLY A 21 -16.46 34.04 0.64
C GLY A 21 -15.27 35.02 0.55
N LYS A 22 -14.56 35.26 1.66
CA LYS A 22 -13.48 36.27 1.77
C LYS A 22 -12.10 35.69 2.07
N ARG A 23 -11.97 34.40 2.38
CA ARG A 23 -10.69 33.76 2.72
C ARG A 23 -10.64 32.34 2.17
N SER A 24 -9.69 32.11 1.29
CA SER A 24 -9.29 30.77 0.86
C SER A 24 -8.10 30.33 1.70
N SER A 25 -8.16 29.15 2.32
CA SER A 25 -7.03 28.53 3.01
C SER A 25 -6.41 27.43 2.15
N VAL A 26 -5.08 27.36 2.13
CA VAL A 26 -4.36 26.26 1.46
C VAL A 26 -4.10 25.18 2.51
N ALA A 27 -4.66 23.99 2.31
CA ALA A 27 -4.44 22.83 3.15
C ALA A 27 -3.68 21.75 2.36
N GLN A 28 -2.80 21.01 3.03
CA GLN A 28 -2.11 19.88 2.39
C GLN A 28 -3.10 18.75 2.14
N ASN A 29 -2.99 18.06 1.00
CA ASN A 29 -3.75 16.85 0.75
C ASN A 29 -3.29 15.74 1.69
N PRO A 30 -4.19 14.83 2.12
CA PRO A 30 -3.78 13.63 2.82
C PRO A 30 -2.72 12.89 1.99
N PRO A 31 -1.67 12.34 2.64
CA PRO A 31 -0.66 11.62 1.90
C PRO A 31 -1.23 10.31 1.35
N LEU A 32 -0.68 9.86 0.22
CA LEU A 32 -0.84 8.49 -0.23
C LEU A 32 -0.01 7.60 0.70
N ARG A 33 -0.66 6.60 1.30
CA ARG A 33 0.00 5.70 2.25
C ARG A 33 0.70 4.58 1.49
N CYS A 34 2.03 4.50 1.58
CA CYS A 34 2.80 3.48 0.91
C CYS A 34 3.76 2.78 1.86
N ALA A 35 4.20 1.58 1.48
CA ALA A 35 5.12 0.79 2.28
C ALA A 35 6.02 -0.09 1.41
N GLU A 36 7.26 -0.27 1.85
CA GLU A 36 8.11 -1.38 1.45
C GLU A 36 7.83 -2.56 2.37
N ILE A 37 7.54 -3.70 1.76
CA ILE A 37 7.12 -4.90 2.47
C ILE A 37 7.89 -6.12 1.99
N THR A 38 7.99 -7.12 2.84
CA THR A 38 8.40 -8.47 2.44
C THR A 38 7.29 -9.48 2.70
N ILE A 39 7.06 -10.32 1.70
CA ILE A 39 6.05 -11.37 1.72
C ILE A 39 6.78 -12.71 1.75
N THR A 40 6.45 -13.54 2.73
CA THR A 40 7.01 -14.88 2.93
C THR A 40 5.88 -15.90 2.97
N SER A 41 6.05 -17.02 2.29
CA SER A 41 5.12 -18.16 2.34
C SER A 41 5.79 -19.38 2.95
N THR A 42 5.04 -20.21 3.67
CA THR A 42 5.52 -21.49 4.21
C THR A 42 5.53 -22.59 3.15
N SER A 43 4.70 -22.46 2.11
CA SER A 43 4.60 -23.37 0.97
C SER A 43 4.94 -22.66 -0.34
N ARG A 44 5.24 -23.44 -1.39
CA ARG A 44 5.40 -22.88 -2.72
C ARG A 44 4.04 -22.43 -3.23
N LYS A 45 3.93 -21.15 -3.61
CA LYS A 45 2.72 -20.57 -4.21
C LYS A 45 3.07 -19.80 -5.46
N GLU A 46 2.14 -19.75 -6.39
CA GLU A 46 2.23 -18.91 -7.59
C GLU A 46 0.93 -18.12 -7.70
N LYS A 47 1.05 -16.79 -7.76
CA LYS A 47 -0.10 -15.88 -7.78
C LYS A 47 0.10 -14.83 -8.87
N ILE A 48 -1.01 -14.38 -9.44
CA ILE A 48 -1.01 -13.29 -10.42
C ILE A 48 -0.76 -11.98 -9.67
N ALA A 49 0.16 -11.14 -10.15
CA ALA A 49 0.54 -9.90 -9.47
C ALA A 49 -0.66 -8.95 -9.26
N ILE A 50 -1.58 -8.88 -10.24
CA ILE A 50 -2.80 -8.08 -10.14
C ILE A 50 -3.75 -8.62 -9.06
N TRP A 51 -3.87 -9.94 -8.94
CA TRP A 51 -4.69 -10.56 -7.89
C TRP A 51 -4.12 -10.25 -6.50
N LEU A 52 -2.79 -10.31 -6.33
CA LEU A 52 -2.14 -9.96 -5.07
C LEU A 52 -2.42 -8.52 -4.63
N ARG A 53 -2.50 -7.57 -5.57
CA ARG A 53 -2.86 -6.18 -5.26
C ARG A 53 -4.23 -6.09 -4.57
N GLU A 54 -5.19 -6.91 -4.98
CA GLU A 54 -6.54 -6.90 -4.43
C GLU A 54 -6.64 -7.63 -3.09
N HIS A 55 -5.60 -8.36 -2.69
CA HIS A 55 -5.54 -9.16 -1.46
C HIS A 55 -4.42 -8.69 -0.52
N ILE A 56 -3.99 -7.44 -0.68
CA ILE A 56 -3.14 -6.75 0.29
C ILE A 56 -3.96 -5.63 0.91
N GLU A 57 -4.12 -5.71 2.23
CA GLU A 57 -4.94 -4.81 3.02
C GLU A 57 -4.10 -4.17 4.13
N ALA A 58 -4.29 -2.87 4.33
CA ALA A 58 -3.69 -2.15 5.45
C ALA A 58 -4.77 -1.79 6.47
N THR A 59 -4.47 -2.00 7.74
CA THR A 59 -5.26 -1.46 8.85
C THR A 59 -4.60 -0.19 9.33
N LEU A 60 -5.37 0.90 9.40
CA LEU A 60 -4.92 2.18 9.93
C LEU A 60 -5.01 2.20 11.46
N ILE A 61 -4.35 3.16 12.11
CA ILE A 61 -4.36 3.30 13.59
C ILE A 61 -5.78 3.48 14.15
N ASP A 62 -6.70 4.05 13.38
CA ASP A 62 -8.11 4.23 13.76
C ASP A 62 -8.98 2.98 13.48
N GLY A 63 -8.39 1.90 12.99
CA GLY A 63 -9.05 0.62 12.70
C GLY A 63 -9.72 0.53 11.34
N ARG A 64 -9.67 1.58 10.50
CA ARG A 64 -10.17 1.49 9.11
C ARG A 64 -9.23 0.65 8.26
N GLU A 65 -9.81 -0.06 7.30
CA GLU A 65 -9.07 -0.93 6.37
C GLU A 65 -9.02 -0.30 4.98
N LEU A 66 -7.85 -0.41 4.33
CA LEU A 66 -7.62 0.04 2.97
C LEU A 66 -7.09 -1.11 2.13
N VAL A 67 -7.67 -1.32 0.95
CA VAL A 67 -7.13 -2.25 -0.06
C VAL A 67 -6.06 -1.54 -0.88
N ALA A 68 -5.01 -2.26 -1.29
CA ALA A 68 -3.95 -1.67 -2.08
C ALA A 68 -4.43 -1.13 -3.45
N SER A 69 -4.09 0.13 -3.71
CA SER A 69 -4.33 0.81 -4.98
C SER A 69 -3.23 0.51 -6.00
N GLN A 70 -2.01 0.26 -5.53
CA GLN A 70 -0.85 -0.06 -6.36
C GLN A 70 0.03 -1.11 -5.68
N LEU A 71 0.59 -2.02 -6.48
CA LEU A 71 1.53 -3.04 -6.01
C LEU A 71 2.61 -3.24 -7.07
N ASN A 72 3.87 -3.07 -6.66
CA ASN A 72 5.03 -3.22 -7.51
C ASN A 72 6.02 -4.19 -6.89
N PHE A 73 6.41 -5.20 -7.66
CA PHE A 73 7.49 -6.13 -7.30
C PHE A 73 8.78 -5.72 -8.01
N ARG A 74 9.91 -6.28 -7.60
CA ARG A 74 11.14 -6.15 -8.39
C ARG A 74 10.93 -6.82 -9.75
N LYS A 75 11.50 -6.21 -10.79
CA LYS A 75 11.32 -6.68 -12.18
C LYS A 75 11.68 -8.15 -12.37
N ASP A 76 12.73 -8.62 -11.70
CA ASP A 76 13.21 -10.00 -11.81
C ASP A 76 12.33 -11.03 -11.09
N ASP A 77 11.49 -10.56 -10.15
CA ASP A 77 10.55 -11.41 -9.40
C ASP A 77 9.25 -11.64 -10.18
N VAL A 78 8.93 -10.76 -11.14
CA VAL A 78 7.74 -10.88 -12.00
C VAL A 78 8.06 -11.67 -13.26
N LYS A 79 7.42 -12.83 -13.42
CA LYS A 79 7.56 -13.67 -14.62
C LYS A 79 6.21 -13.80 -15.31
N ALA A 80 6.09 -13.19 -16.49
CA ALA A 80 4.85 -13.17 -17.27
C ALA A 80 3.60 -12.74 -16.47
N GLY A 81 3.76 -11.80 -15.53
CA GLY A 81 2.67 -11.31 -14.67
C GLY A 81 2.42 -12.13 -13.39
N TYR A 82 3.19 -13.19 -13.16
CA TYR A 82 3.11 -14.02 -11.96
C TYR A 82 4.26 -13.74 -11.00
N ILE A 83 3.99 -13.95 -9.71
CA ILE A 83 4.96 -13.99 -8.62
C ILE A 83 5.01 -15.41 -8.08
N THR A 84 6.21 -15.98 -8.01
CA THR A 84 6.43 -17.28 -7.37
C THR A 84 6.99 -17.09 -5.97
N PHE A 85 6.21 -17.45 -4.94
CA PHE A 85 6.68 -17.54 -3.57
C PHE A 85 7.28 -18.92 -3.34
N ARG A 86 8.56 -18.98 -2.93
CA ARG A 86 9.19 -20.23 -2.49
C ARG A 86 9.11 -20.33 -0.96
N PRO A 87 9.07 -21.55 -0.40
CA PRO A 87 9.04 -21.73 1.04
C PRO A 87 10.16 -20.94 1.73
N GLN A 88 9.79 -20.13 2.72
CA GLN A 88 10.70 -19.33 3.56
C GLN A 88 11.55 -18.30 2.80
N GLN A 89 11.26 -18.05 1.51
CA GLN A 89 11.93 -17.02 0.74
C GLN A 89 11.10 -15.72 0.80
N ALA A 90 11.71 -14.65 1.28
CA ALA A 90 11.12 -13.33 1.25
C ALA A 90 11.12 -12.75 -0.17
N VAL A 91 9.96 -12.26 -0.59
CA VAL A 91 9.78 -11.50 -1.84
C VAL A 91 9.47 -10.06 -1.46
N TRP A 92 10.20 -9.12 -2.03
CA TRP A 92 10.04 -7.70 -1.74
C TRP A 92 8.97 -7.08 -2.63
N ALA A 93 8.17 -6.18 -2.08
CA ALA A 93 7.23 -5.37 -2.83
C ALA A 93 7.12 -3.94 -2.29
N TYR A 94 6.74 -3.01 -3.16
CA TYR A 94 6.29 -1.68 -2.82
C TYR A 94 4.79 -1.58 -3.06
N VAL A 95 4.06 -1.24 -2.01
CA VAL A 95 2.60 -1.15 -2.04
C VAL A 95 2.15 0.27 -1.68
N CYS A 96 1.10 0.75 -2.34
CA CYS A 96 0.40 1.97 -1.95
C CYS A 96 -1.10 1.70 -1.77
N PHE A 97 -1.69 2.43 -0.83
CA PHE A 97 -3.11 2.45 -0.48
C PHE A 97 -3.70 3.80 -0.89
N SER A 98 -4.97 4.08 -0.57
CA SER A 98 -5.59 5.38 -0.86
C SER A 98 -4.99 6.52 -0.03
N GLU A 99 -5.33 7.76 -0.41
CA GLU A 99 -5.01 8.95 0.38
C GLU A 99 -5.72 8.89 1.74
N ASP A 100 -4.96 8.97 2.83
CA ASP A 100 -5.53 8.99 4.17
C ASP A 100 -4.65 9.77 5.15
N ALA A 101 -5.26 10.52 6.06
CA ALA A 101 -4.55 11.27 7.10
C ALA A 101 -4.05 10.39 8.25
N MET A 102 -4.56 9.16 8.38
CA MET A 102 -4.18 8.21 9.42
C MET A 102 -3.02 7.31 8.96
N PRO A 103 -1.99 7.10 9.82
CA PRO A 103 -0.91 6.17 9.52
C PRO A 103 -1.36 4.71 9.47
N ILE A 104 -0.61 3.89 8.74
CA ILE A 104 -0.75 2.43 8.72
C ILE A 104 -0.27 1.86 10.07
N ALA A 105 -1.10 0.99 10.67
CA ALA A 105 -0.75 0.21 11.85
C ALA A 105 -0.21 -1.18 11.47
N SER A 106 -0.87 -1.86 10.55
CA SER A 106 -0.49 -3.19 10.05
C SER A 106 -0.82 -3.34 8.58
N ILE A 107 -0.15 -4.30 7.93
CA ILE A 107 -0.47 -4.71 6.57
C ILE A 107 -0.50 -6.22 6.53
N GLU A 108 -1.55 -6.76 5.92
CA GLU A 108 -1.80 -8.18 5.76
C GLU A 108 -1.89 -8.54 4.27
N CYS A 109 -1.61 -9.80 3.95
CA CYS A 109 -1.67 -10.30 2.59
C CYS A 109 -2.22 -11.72 2.60
N GLU A 110 -3.36 -11.91 1.94
CA GLU A 110 -3.94 -13.24 1.74
C GLU A 110 -3.28 -13.90 0.52
N LEU A 111 -2.62 -15.04 0.77
CA LEU A 111 -1.94 -15.80 -0.27
C LEU A 111 -2.66 -17.10 -0.62
N ASP A 112 -3.82 -17.39 -0.04
CA ASP A 112 -4.58 -18.62 -0.30
C ASP A 112 -5.58 -18.47 -1.45
#